data_AF-A0AAP8GGT0-F1
#
_entry.id   AF-A0AAP8GGT0-F1
#
_cell.length_a   1.000
_cell.length_b   1.000
_cell.length_c   1.000
_cell.angle_alpha   90.00
_cell.angle_beta   90.00
_cell.angle_gamma   90.00
#
_symmetry.space_group_name_H-M   'P 1'
#
loop_
_entity.id
_entity.type
_entity.pdbx_description
1 polymer ?
#
loop_
_entity_poly.entity_id
_entity_poly.type
_entity_poly.pdbx_seq_one_letter_code
_entity_poly.pdbx_strand_id
1 'polypeptide(L)'
;MYRDLSIAAVVLSAAFSGPTLAEGINSFSQAKAAAVKVHADAPGTFYCGCKINWQGKKGVVDLQSCGYQVRKNENRASRVEWEHVVPAWQFGHQRQCWQ
;
A
#
# COMPACT_ATOMS: atom_id res chain seq x y z
N MET A 1 16.66 8.50 49.42
CA MET A 1 15.28 8.03 49.13
C MET A 1 14.77 8.53 47.78
N TYR A 2 14.48 9.82 47.56
CA TYR A 2 13.95 10.28 46.26
C TYR A 2 14.95 10.12 45.08
N ARG A 3 16.24 10.34 45.35
CA ARG A 3 17.33 10.20 44.37
C ARG A 3 17.59 8.75 43.94
N ASP A 4 17.42 7.80 44.85
CA ASP A 4 17.58 6.37 44.58
C ASP A 4 16.39 5.81 43.79
N LEU A 5 15.17 6.32 44.07
CA LEU A 5 13.98 6.08 43.27
C LEU A 5 14.10 6.65 41.84
N SER A 6 14.73 7.81 41.67
CA SER A 6 14.95 8.42 40.34
C SER A 6 15.94 7.62 39.48
N ILE A 7 16.99 7.05 40.08
CA ILE A 7 17.99 6.24 39.35
C ILE A 7 17.39 4.90 38.92
N ALA A 8 16.58 4.26 39.78
CA ALA A 8 15.90 3.01 39.45
C ALA A 8 14.92 3.17 38.26
N ALA A 9 14.22 4.32 38.17
CA ALA A 9 13.29 4.61 37.08
C ALA A 9 13.97 4.79 35.71
N VAL A 10 15.19 5.36 35.68
CA VAL A 10 15.95 5.55 34.44
C VAL A 10 16.51 4.23 33.90
N VAL A 11 16.99 3.35 34.79
CA VAL A 11 17.52 2.02 34.39
C VAL A 11 16.41 1.11 33.87
N LEU A 12 15.21 1.17 34.43
CA LEU A 12 14.07 0.36 33.98
C LEU A 12 13.56 0.76 32.58
N SER A 13 13.74 2.03 32.19
CA SER A 13 13.29 2.55 30.90
C SER A 13 14.19 2.11 29.73
N ALA A 14 15.49 1.88 30.00
CA ALA A 14 16.46 1.43 28.99
C ALA A 14 16.36 -0.07 28.66
N ALA A 15 15.73 -0.88 29.53
CA ALA A 15 15.62 -2.33 29.36
C ALA A 15 14.50 -2.76 28.39
N PHE A 16 13.65 -1.84 27.93
CA PHE A 16 12.51 -2.13 27.05
C PHE A 16 12.72 -1.76 25.58
N SER A 17 13.94 -1.34 25.19
CA SER A 17 14.28 -1.06 23.79
C SER A 17 14.64 -2.34 23.03
N GLY A 18 13.68 -3.25 22.86
CA GLY A 18 13.81 -4.37 21.93
C GLY A 18 13.68 -3.89 20.47
N PRO A 19 14.35 -4.54 19.49
CA PRO A 19 14.17 -4.18 18.09
C PRO A 19 12.71 -4.42 17.70
N THR A 20 12.02 -3.37 17.25
CA THR A 20 10.73 -3.52 16.61
C THR A 20 10.97 -4.18 15.24
N LEU A 21 10.80 -5.49 15.15
CA LEU A 21 10.76 -6.16 13.85
C LEU A 21 9.47 -5.70 13.16
N ALA A 22 9.59 -4.71 12.27
CA ALA A 22 8.51 -4.38 11.37
C ALA A 22 8.29 -5.59 10.47
N GLU A 23 7.13 -6.24 10.61
CA GLU A 23 6.78 -7.38 9.78
C GLU A 23 6.72 -6.92 8.31
N GLY A 24 7.65 -7.41 7.50
CA GLY A 24 7.80 -7.01 6.12
C GLY A 24 6.62 -7.44 5.24
N ILE A 25 6.50 -6.81 4.07
CA ILE A 25 5.54 -7.23 3.04
C ILE A 25 6.17 -8.38 2.26
N ASN A 26 5.61 -9.58 2.39
CA ASN A 26 6.18 -10.82 1.83
C ASN A 26 5.32 -11.44 0.71
N SER A 27 4.21 -10.81 0.36
CA SER A 27 3.37 -11.26 -0.75
C SER A 27 2.72 -10.09 -1.49
N PHE A 28 2.34 -10.34 -2.75
CA PHE A 28 1.62 -9.36 -3.55
C PHE A 28 0.28 -8.95 -2.93
N SER A 29 -0.41 -9.86 -2.24
CA SER A 29 -1.67 -9.57 -1.55
C SER A 29 -1.47 -8.63 -0.35
N GLN A 30 -0.40 -8.83 0.42
CA GLN A 30 -0.02 -7.90 1.49
C GLN A 30 0.38 -6.54 0.92
N ALA A 31 1.14 -6.51 -0.18
CA ALA A 31 1.54 -5.28 -0.87
C ALA A 31 0.32 -4.46 -1.30
N LYS A 32 -0.68 -5.10 -1.94
CA LYS A 32 -1.93 -4.43 -2.33
C LYS A 32 -2.70 -3.88 -1.14
N ALA A 33 -2.75 -4.61 -0.02
CA ALA A 33 -3.44 -4.14 1.18
C ALA A 33 -2.73 -2.94 1.83
N ALA A 34 -1.39 -2.93 1.83
CA ALA A 34 -0.61 -1.78 2.28
C ALA A 34 -0.78 -0.58 1.34
N ALA A 35 -0.81 -0.81 0.03
CA ALA A 35 -0.95 0.24 -0.97
C ALA A 35 -2.30 0.99 -0.85
N VAL A 36 -3.40 0.32 -0.47
CA VAL A 36 -4.66 1.01 -0.15
C VAL A 36 -4.47 2.08 0.93
N LYS A 37 -3.66 1.80 1.96
CA LYS A 37 -3.39 2.76 3.05
C LYS A 37 -2.53 3.94 2.56
N VAL A 38 -1.50 3.65 1.77
CA VAL A 38 -0.60 4.67 1.18
C VAL A 38 -1.37 5.62 0.25
N HIS A 39 -2.33 5.09 -0.49
CA HIS A 39 -3.10 5.84 -1.49
C HIS A 39 -4.49 6.27 -0.99
N ALA A 40 -4.74 6.25 0.33
CA ALA A 40 -6.01 6.66 0.90
C ALA A 40 -6.36 8.12 0.51
N ASP A 41 -5.34 8.99 0.49
CA ASP A 41 -5.45 10.42 0.16
C ASP A 41 -4.89 10.76 -1.22
N ALA A 42 -4.73 9.76 -2.10
CA ALA A 42 -4.24 10.01 -3.45
C ALA A 42 -5.21 10.94 -4.22
N PRO A 43 -4.71 11.94 -4.96
CA PRO A 43 -5.56 12.91 -5.66
C PRO A 43 -6.35 12.29 -6.82
N GLY A 44 -5.99 11.09 -7.28
CA GLY A 44 -6.70 10.34 -8.30
C GLY A 44 -5.95 9.09 -8.78
N THR A 45 -6.45 8.47 -9.85
CA THR A 45 -5.79 7.34 -10.51
C THR A 45 -4.47 7.77 -11.14
N PHE A 46 -3.50 6.85 -11.15
CA PHE A 46 -2.11 7.15 -11.55
C PHE A 46 -1.98 7.77 -12.95
N TYR A 47 -2.69 7.23 -13.94
CA TYR A 47 -2.57 7.68 -15.33
C TYR A 47 -3.59 8.76 -15.73
N CYS A 48 -4.82 8.67 -15.25
CA CYS A 48 -5.94 9.51 -15.73
C CYS A 48 -6.40 10.56 -14.72
N GLY A 49 -5.89 10.54 -13.48
CA GLY A 49 -6.27 11.50 -12.44
C GLY A 49 -7.73 11.38 -11.98
N CYS A 50 -8.39 10.25 -12.20
CA CYS A 50 -9.79 10.06 -11.81
C CYS A 50 -9.91 9.87 -10.31
N LYS A 51 -10.90 10.50 -9.67
CA LYS A 51 -11.17 10.33 -8.25
C LYS A 51 -11.42 8.86 -7.91
N ILE A 52 -10.83 8.40 -6.80
CA ILE A 52 -10.99 7.04 -6.29
C ILE A 52 -11.82 7.11 -5.00
N ASN A 53 -12.89 6.32 -4.94
CA ASN A 53 -13.70 6.12 -3.75
C ASN A 53 -13.37 4.76 -3.14
N TRP A 54 -12.68 4.75 -2.00
CA TRP A 54 -12.26 3.52 -1.32
C TRP A 54 -13.41 2.90 -0.50
N GLN A 55 -13.68 1.61 -0.74
CA GLN A 55 -14.64 0.77 -0.02
C GLN A 55 -13.87 -0.42 0.59
N GLY A 56 -13.34 -0.23 1.80
CA GLY A 56 -12.42 -1.18 2.42
C GLY A 56 -11.15 -1.33 1.57
N LYS A 57 -10.92 -2.53 1.02
CA LYS A 57 -9.75 -2.81 0.15
C LYS A 57 -10.00 -2.57 -1.34
N LYS A 58 -11.22 -2.17 -1.74
CA LYS A 58 -11.62 -1.97 -3.13
C LYS A 58 -11.65 -0.48 -3.46
N GLY A 59 -11.02 -0.07 -4.56
CA GLY A 59 -11.14 1.30 -5.09
C GLY A 59 -12.17 1.33 -6.20
N VAL A 60 -13.20 2.16 -6.06
CA VAL A 60 -14.21 2.43 -7.11
C VAL A 60 -13.83 3.73 -7.80
N VAL A 61 -13.72 3.71 -9.13
CA VAL A 61 -13.26 4.87 -9.90
C VAL A 61 -14.47 5.70 -10.34
N ASP A 62 -14.44 7.00 -10.02
CA ASP A 62 -15.37 7.96 -10.59
C ASP A 62 -14.85 8.43 -11.97
N LEU A 63 -15.36 7.81 -13.03
CA LEU A 63 -14.92 8.08 -14.40
C LEU A 63 -15.32 9.48 -14.89
N GLN A 64 -16.40 10.05 -14.34
CA GLN A 64 -16.90 11.35 -14.74
C GLN A 64 -15.99 12.47 -14.19
N SER A 65 -15.40 12.26 -13.00
CA SER A 65 -14.48 13.24 -12.39
C SER A 65 -13.29 13.66 -13.25
N CYS A 66 -12.88 12.82 -14.21
CA CYS A 66 -11.75 13.04 -15.11
C CYS A 66 -12.16 13.01 -16.60
N GLY A 67 -13.46 12.86 -16.92
CA GLY A 67 -13.93 12.75 -18.30
C GLY A 67 -13.49 11.48 -19.03
N TYR A 68 -13.19 10.39 -18.31
CA TYR A 68 -12.70 9.15 -18.91
C TYR A 68 -13.79 8.45 -19.73
N GLN A 69 -13.46 8.06 -20.97
CA GLN A 69 -14.36 7.33 -21.86
C GLN A 69 -14.02 5.84 -21.91
N VAL A 70 -15.02 5.00 -21.61
CA VAL A 70 -14.83 3.56 -21.62
C VAL A 70 -14.71 3.05 -23.06
N ARG A 71 -13.61 2.37 -23.36
CA ARG A 71 -13.38 1.77 -24.69
C ARG A 71 -14.24 0.53 -24.97
N LYS A 72 -14.34 -0.39 -24.00
CA LYS A 72 -15.02 -1.71 -24.21
C LYS A 72 -15.51 -2.41 -22.93
N ASN A 73 -14.82 -2.28 -21.81
CA ASN A 73 -15.12 -3.06 -20.60
C ASN A 73 -15.41 -2.14 -19.42
N GLU A 74 -16.69 -1.87 -19.19
CA GLU A 74 -17.18 -1.01 -18.11
C GLU A 74 -16.86 -1.58 -16.73
N ASN A 75 -17.02 -2.90 -16.55
CA ASN A 75 -16.72 -3.58 -15.29
C ASN A 75 -15.24 -3.46 -14.88
N ARG A 76 -14.32 -3.39 -15.86
CA ARG A 76 -12.89 -3.12 -15.60
C ARG A 76 -12.66 -1.65 -15.31
N ALA A 77 -13.25 -0.75 -16.10
CA ALA A 77 -13.04 0.69 -15.96
C ALA A 77 -13.50 1.23 -14.61
N SER A 78 -14.57 0.67 -14.03
CA SER A 78 -15.16 1.16 -12.78
C SER A 78 -14.39 0.80 -11.50
N ARG A 79 -13.28 0.06 -11.58
CA ARG A 79 -12.50 -0.38 -10.41
C ARG A 79 -11.02 -0.11 -10.56
N VAL A 80 -10.36 0.08 -9.43
CA VAL A 80 -8.90 0.17 -9.35
C VAL A 80 -8.29 -1.22 -9.48
N GLU A 81 -7.33 -1.35 -10.38
CA GLU A 81 -6.38 -2.45 -10.42
C GLU A 81 -4.98 -1.91 -10.10
N TRP A 82 -4.20 -2.69 -9.34
CA TRP A 82 -2.86 -2.28 -8.95
C TRP A 82 -1.89 -2.50 -10.10
N GLU A 83 -1.38 -1.41 -10.65
CA GLU A 83 -0.46 -1.42 -11.77
C GLU A 83 0.97 -1.71 -11.30
N HIS A 84 1.64 -2.63 -12.02
CA HIS A 84 3.08 -2.75 -11.93
C HIS A 84 3.70 -1.80 -12.98
N VAL A 85 4.13 -0.61 -12.55
CA VAL A 85 4.73 0.41 -13.45
C VAL A 85 5.85 -0.18 -14.32
N VAL A 86 6.71 -1.01 -13.71
CA VAL A 86 7.54 -1.96 -14.45
C VAL A 86 6.84 -3.32 -14.42
N PRO A 87 6.32 -3.83 -15.55
CA PRO A 87 5.51 -5.04 -15.55
C PRO A 87 6.24 -6.24 -14.95
N ALA A 88 5.50 -7.11 -14.26
CA ALA A 88 6.08 -8.32 -13.67
C ALA A 88 6.82 -9.19 -14.68
N TRP A 89 6.32 -9.23 -15.92
CA TRP A 89 6.97 -9.92 -17.02
C TRP A 89 8.37 -9.36 -17.30
N GLN A 90 8.56 -8.03 -17.29
CA GLN A 90 9.84 -7.40 -17.65
C GLN A 90 11.00 -7.92 -16.79
N PHE A 91 10.78 -8.08 -15.47
CA PHE A 91 11.80 -8.58 -14.54
C PHE A 91 11.68 -10.08 -14.22
N GLY A 92 10.66 -10.75 -14.77
CA GLY A 92 10.31 -12.13 -14.43
C GLY A 92 10.52 -13.13 -15.57
N HIS A 93 10.27 -12.74 -16.83
CA HIS A 93 10.13 -13.66 -17.96
C HIS A 93 11.38 -14.49 -18.31
N GLN A 94 12.56 -14.07 -17.86
CA GLN A 94 13.82 -14.80 -18.09
C GLN A 94 14.15 -15.79 -16.94
N ARG A 95 13.35 -15.80 -15.86
CA ARG A 95 13.57 -16.69 -14.72
C ARG A 95 13.00 -18.07 -15.01
N GLN A 96 13.59 -19.09 -14.38
CA GLN A 96 13.14 -20.49 -14.53
C GLN A 96 11.67 -20.69 -14.14
N CYS A 97 11.18 -19.98 -13.11
CA CYS A 97 9.79 -20.09 -12.68
C CYS A 97 8.76 -19.48 -13.66
N TRP A 98 9.22 -18.84 -14.73
CA TRP A 98 8.39 -18.26 -15.78
C TRP A 98 8.45 -19.06 -17.10
N GLN A 99 9.37 -20.03 -17.22
CA GLN A 99 9.38 -20.97 -18.33
C GLN A 99 8.32 -22.05 -18.11
#